data_AF-A0A662SRV9-F1
#
_entry.id   AF-A0A662SRV9-F1
#
_cell.length_a   1.000
_cell.length_b   1.000
_cell.length_c   1.000
_cell.angle_alpha   90.00
_cell.angle_beta   90.00
_cell.angle_gamma   90.00
#
_symmetry.space_group_name_H-M   'P 1'
#
loop_
_entity.id
_entity.type
_entity.pdbx_description
1 polymer ?
#
loop_
_entity_poly.entity_id
_entity_poly.type
_entity_poly.pdbx_seq_one_letter_code
_entity_poly.pdbx_strand_id
1 'polypeptide(L)'
;MLVEIPQPPRELMEELRSYIEAMLGSKPIRELVKDAVIRAAKARGWNPPRELLKAATYYLLRDLEGLGKLTPLLKDPEIEDIKLPSRGDRRLWVMLSGRTGWLPTNVDLTEEEARELVLKMDELCG
;
A
#
# COMPACT_ATOMS: atom_id res chain seq x y z
N MET A 1 0.60 -3.62 -16.96
CA MET A 1 0.43 -2.26 -16.40
C MET A 1 -0.54 -2.39 -15.25
N LEU A 2 -0.09 -2.15 -14.03
CA LEU A 2 -0.93 -2.18 -12.84
C LEU A 2 -1.86 -0.95 -12.86
N VAL A 3 -3.15 -1.19 -12.65
CA VAL A 3 -4.17 -0.13 -12.56
C VAL A 3 -4.74 -0.16 -11.15
N GLU A 4 -4.35 0.81 -10.34
CA GLU A 4 -4.91 1.03 -8.99
C GLU A 4 -5.97 2.15 -9.01
N ILE A 5 -6.82 2.17 -7.99
CA ILE A 5 -7.75 3.27 -7.74
C ILE A 5 -6.91 4.56 -7.53
N PRO A 6 -7.32 5.74 -8.04
CA PRO A 6 -6.55 6.97 -7.83
C PRO A 6 -6.26 7.23 -6.35
N GLN A 7 -4.99 7.52 -6.04
CA GLN A 7 -4.58 7.77 -4.67
C GLN A 7 -5.20 9.09 -4.15
N PRO A 8 -5.77 9.09 -2.92
CA PRO A 8 -6.23 10.33 -2.30
C PRO A 8 -5.11 11.36 -2.13
N PRO A 9 -5.45 12.65 -1.95
CA PRO A 9 -4.46 13.69 -1.67
C PRO A 9 -3.54 13.33 -0.50
N ARG A 10 -2.26 13.66 -0.63
CA ARG A 10 -1.22 13.34 0.36
C ARG A 10 -1.56 13.85 1.76
N GLU A 11 -2.04 15.09 1.86
CA GLU A 11 -2.44 15.73 3.13
C GLU A 11 -3.52 14.95 3.87
N LEU A 12 -4.50 14.40 3.12
CA LEU A 12 -5.53 13.55 3.69
C LEU A 12 -4.94 12.24 4.21
N MET A 13 -4.04 11.63 3.44
CA MET A 13 -3.38 10.38 3.83
C MET A 13 -2.50 10.56 5.08
N GLU A 14 -1.77 11.66 5.18
CA GLU A 14 -0.94 11.99 6.36
C GLU A 14 -1.79 12.19 7.61
N GLU A 15 -2.89 12.95 7.53
CA GLU A 15 -3.79 13.10 8.67
C GLU A 15 -4.41 11.76 9.12
N LEU A 16 -4.82 10.93 8.17
CA LEU A 16 -5.36 9.61 8.47
C LEU A 16 -4.33 8.73 9.19
N ARG A 17 -3.05 8.76 8.78
CA ARG A 17 -1.97 8.04 9.48
C ARG A 17 -1.80 8.55 10.91
N SER A 18 -1.80 9.87 11.13
CA SER A 18 -1.72 10.43 12.48
C SER A 18 -2.85 9.96 13.40
N TYR A 19 -4.08 9.83 12.90
CA TYR A 19 -5.17 9.25 13.69
C TYR A 19 -4.94 7.78 14.01
N ILE A 20 -4.46 7.00 13.05
CA ILE A 20 -4.20 5.56 13.24
C ILE A 20 -3.11 5.38 14.30
N GLU A 21 -2.00 6.12 14.19
CA GLU A 21 -0.89 6.09 15.14
C GLU A 21 -1.36 6.39 16.57
N ALA A 22 -2.19 7.42 16.75
CA ALA A 22 -2.76 7.77 18.05
C ALA A 22 -3.67 6.69 18.66
N MET A 23 -4.12 5.72 17.86
CA MET A 23 -5.03 4.66 18.26
C MET A 23 -4.39 3.26 18.17
N LEU A 24 -3.10 3.15 17.80
CA LEU A 24 -2.42 1.86 17.66
C LEU A 24 -2.54 1.02 18.93
N GLY A 25 -2.73 -0.30 18.76
CA GLY A 25 -2.88 -1.25 19.86
C GLY A 25 -4.25 -1.25 20.55
N SER A 26 -5.17 -0.31 20.23
CA SER A 26 -6.49 -0.26 20.88
C SER A 26 -7.52 -1.24 20.30
N LYS A 27 -7.38 -1.63 19.03
CA LYS A 27 -8.30 -2.51 18.29
C LYS A 27 -7.63 -3.03 16.99
N PRO A 28 -8.24 -3.98 16.26
CA PRO A 28 -7.71 -4.46 14.97
C PRO A 28 -7.50 -3.33 13.94
N ILE A 29 -6.46 -3.46 13.10
CA ILE A 29 -6.08 -2.43 12.10
C ILE A 29 -7.25 -2.02 11.19
N ARG A 30 -8.08 -2.98 10.77
CA ARG A 30 -9.25 -2.69 9.93
C ARG A 30 -10.27 -1.79 10.60
N GLU A 31 -10.48 -1.95 11.90
CA GLU A 31 -11.37 -1.10 12.67
C GLU A 31 -10.72 0.27 12.91
N LEU A 32 -9.41 0.31 13.15
CA LEU A 32 -8.65 1.56 13.27
C LEU A 32 -8.74 2.42 12.01
N VAL A 33 -8.55 1.82 10.84
CA VAL A 33 -8.66 2.52 9.55
C VAL A 33 -10.06 3.10 9.37
N LYS A 34 -11.11 2.32 9.64
CA LYS A 34 -12.50 2.80 9.55
C LYS A 34 -12.75 3.99 10.48
N ASP A 35 -12.28 3.92 11.72
CA ASP A 35 -12.46 4.98 12.71
C ASP A 35 -11.67 6.24 12.35
N ALA A 36 -10.42 6.09 11.88
CA ALA A 36 -9.59 7.19 11.42
C ALA A 36 -10.27 7.95 10.28
N VAL A 37 -10.83 7.22 9.32
CA VAL A 37 -11.58 7.79 8.19
C VAL A 37 -12.82 8.56 8.65
N ILE A 38 -13.59 8.01 9.59
CA ILE A 38 -14.77 8.69 10.16
C ILE A 38 -14.35 9.97 10.92
N ARG A 39 -13.26 9.91 11.70
CA ARG A 39 -12.74 11.06 12.44
C ARG A 39 -12.24 12.16 11.51
N ALA A 40 -11.49 11.81 10.47
CA ALA A 40 -11.00 12.75 9.46
C ALA A 40 -12.13 13.48 8.73
N ALA A 41 -13.22 12.76 8.39
CA ALA A 41 -14.41 13.35 7.78
C ALA A 41 -15.11 14.34 8.75
N LYS A 42 -15.30 13.93 10.02
CA LYS A 42 -15.90 14.77 11.05
C LYS A 42 -15.07 16.02 11.36
N ALA A 43 -13.75 15.87 11.50
CA ALA A 43 -12.84 16.97 11.82
C ALA A 43 -12.84 18.07 10.76
N ARG A 44 -13.01 17.70 9.48
CA ARG A 44 -13.11 18.63 8.36
C ARG A 44 -14.52 19.20 8.14
N GLY A 45 -15.53 18.72 8.86
CA GLY A 45 -16.93 19.07 8.58
C GLY A 45 -17.39 18.67 7.17
N TRP A 46 -16.73 17.67 6.58
CA TRP A 46 -16.91 17.27 5.18
C TRP A 46 -17.52 15.86 5.10
N ASN A 47 -18.48 15.67 4.19
CA ASN A 47 -18.93 14.36 3.71
C ASN A 47 -18.16 13.90 2.43
N PRO A 48 -17.04 13.16 2.55
CA PRO A 48 -16.25 12.70 1.40
C PRO A 48 -17.02 11.77 0.48
N PRO A 49 -16.82 11.87 -0.85
CA PRO A 49 -17.37 10.91 -1.79
C PRO A 49 -16.99 9.47 -1.40
N ARG A 50 -17.92 8.53 -1.60
CA ARG A 50 -17.70 7.11 -1.27
C ARG A 50 -16.44 6.54 -1.93
N GLU A 51 -16.12 6.97 -3.14
CA GLU A 51 -14.93 6.51 -3.86
C GLU A 51 -13.63 7.00 -3.23
N LEU A 52 -13.60 8.24 -2.71
CA LEU A 52 -12.45 8.76 -1.97
C LEU A 52 -12.22 7.96 -0.68
N LEU A 53 -13.30 7.64 0.04
CA LEU A 53 -13.27 6.82 1.25
C LEU A 53 -12.75 5.41 0.98
N LYS A 54 -13.24 4.78 -0.09
CA LYS A 54 -12.76 3.46 -0.54
C LYS A 54 -11.29 3.51 -0.90
N ALA A 55 -10.85 4.52 -1.65
CA ALA A 55 -9.45 4.69 -2.05
C ALA A 55 -8.56 4.86 -0.80
N ALA A 56 -8.91 5.75 0.12
CA ALA A 56 -8.16 5.95 1.36
C ALA A 56 -8.06 4.67 2.19
N THR A 57 -9.18 3.96 2.36
CA THR A 57 -9.21 2.67 3.06
C THR A 57 -8.31 1.64 2.38
N TYR A 58 -8.37 1.55 1.04
CA TYR A 58 -7.53 0.65 0.26
C TYR A 58 -6.05 0.92 0.49
N TYR A 59 -5.59 2.16 0.29
CA TYR A 59 -4.18 2.53 0.44
C TYR A 59 -3.68 2.33 1.87
N LEU A 60 -4.48 2.70 2.88
CA LEU A 60 -4.11 2.50 4.28
C LEU A 60 -3.94 1.00 4.62
N LEU A 61 -4.89 0.15 4.22
CA LEU A 61 -4.77 -1.29 4.49
C LEU A 61 -3.65 -1.93 3.68
N ARG A 62 -3.45 -1.49 2.43
CA ARG A 62 -2.37 -1.94 1.55
C ARG A 62 -1.00 -1.69 2.19
N ASP A 63 -0.82 -0.54 2.82
CA ASP A 63 0.46 -0.16 3.43
C ASP A 63 0.61 -0.74 4.86
N LEU A 64 -0.46 -0.73 5.67
CA LEU A 64 -0.41 -1.18 7.07
C LEU A 64 -0.44 -2.70 7.22
N GLU A 65 -1.33 -3.39 6.53
CA GLU A 65 -1.42 -4.86 6.59
C GLU A 65 -0.64 -5.53 5.45
N GLY A 66 -0.59 -4.90 4.27
CA GLY A 66 0.10 -5.44 3.10
C GLY A 66 1.57 -5.03 3.02
N LEU A 67 2.20 -5.34 1.89
CA LEU A 67 3.59 -4.98 1.56
C LEU A 67 3.65 -3.70 0.69
N GLY A 68 2.78 -2.72 0.99
CA GLY A 68 2.72 -1.45 0.26
C GLY A 68 2.44 -1.66 -1.23
N LYS A 69 3.20 -0.97 -2.09
CA LYS A 69 3.10 -1.06 -3.56
C LYS A 69 3.34 -2.48 -4.13
N LEU A 70 3.96 -3.38 -3.38
CA LEU A 70 4.14 -4.79 -3.78
C LEU A 70 2.84 -5.60 -3.65
N THR A 71 1.97 -5.24 -2.71
CA THR A 71 0.71 -5.95 -2.41
C THR A 71 -0.15 -6.29 -3.63
N PRO A 72 -0.44 -5.36 -4.57
CA PRO A 72 -1.24 -5.70 -5.74
C PRO A 72 -0.57 -6.73 -6.64
N LEU A 73 0.76 -6.70 -6.79
CA LEU A 73 1.50 -7.68 -7.59
C LEU A 73 1.43 -9.08 -6.98
N LEU A 74 1.52 -9.18 -5.65
CA LEU A 74 1.39 -10.45 -4.92
C LEU A 74 -0.02 -11.06 -4.97
N LYS A 75 -1.04 -10.24 -5.25
CA LYS A 75 -2.44 -10.70 -5.37
C LYS A 75 -2.80 -11.11 -6.79
N ASP A 76 -1.94 -10.84 -7.77
CA ASP A 76 -2.16 -11.21 -9.15
C ASP A 76 -1.79 -12.70 -9.32
N PRO A 77 -2.77 -13.59 -9.62
CA PRO A 77 -2.51 -15.02 -9.75
C PRO A 77 -1.62 -15.38 -10.95
N GLU A 78 -1.46 -14.48 -11.92
CA GLU A 78 -0.63 -14.71 -13.09
C GLU A 78 0.85 -14.41 -12.83
N ILE A 79 1.18 -13.70 -11.74
CA ILE A 79 2.56 -13.39 -11.37
C ILE A 79 3.14 -14.57 -10.59
N GLU A 80 4.25 -15.11 -11.10
CA GLU A 80 4.99 -16.21 -10.48
C GLU A 80 6.12 -15.69 -9.60
N ASP A 81 6.96 -14.79 -10.15
CA ASP A 81 8.10 -14.21 -9.45
C ASP A 81 8.09 -12.69 -9.51
N ILE A 82 8.63 -12.06 -8.46
CA ILE A 82 8.83 -10.60 -8.38
C ILE A 82 10.29 -10.31 -8.05
N LYS A 83 10.87 -9.33 -8.74
CA LYS A 83 12.25 -8.89 -8.57
C LYS A 83 12.32 -7.38 -8.39
N LEU A 84 13.04 -6.95 -7.35
CA LEU A 84 13.54 -5.59 -7.19
C LEU A 84 15.05 -5.59 -7.47
N PRO A 85 15.55 -4.89 -8.51
CA PRO A 85 16.99 -4.81 -8.77
C PRO A 85 17.75 -4.11 -7.64
N SER A 86 18.95 -4.61 -7.30
CA SER A 86 19.73 -4.11 -6.16
C SER A 86 20.41 -2.76 -6.40
N ARG A 87 20.55 -2.31 -7.66
CA ARG A 87 21.22 -1.04 -8.03
C ARG A 87 20.57 -0.42 -9.27
N GLY A 88 20.52 0.91 -9.28
CA GLY A 88 20.01 1.69 -10.40
C GLY A 88 18.49 1.70 -10.45
N ASP A 89 17.93 0.77 -11.21
CA ASP A 89 16.50 0.69 -11.46
C ASP A 89 15.73 0.29 -10.20
N ARG A 90 14.87 1.20 -9.72
CA ARG A 90 14.00 0.99 -8.56
C ARG A 90 12.61 0.46 -8.94
N ARG A 91 12.44 0.10 -10.21
CA ARG A 91 11.25 -0.54 -10.72
C ARG A 91 11.16 -1.99 -10.29
N LEU A 92 9.95 -2.42 -9.96
CA LEU A 92 9.65 -3.83 -9.81
C LEU A 92 9.51 -4.51 -11.16
N TRP A 93 10.10 -5.69 -11.27
CA TRP A 93 10.00 -6.58 -12.42
C TRP A 93 9.25 -7.83 -12.01
N VAL A 94 8.48 -8.40 -12.94
CA VAL A 94 7.68 -9.61 -12.68
C VAL A 94 7.95 -10.65 -13.74
N MET A 95 7.82 -11.92 -13.37
CA MET A 95 7.71 -13.03 -14.31
C MET A 95 6.30 -13.59 -14.21
N LEU A 96 5.70 -13.87 -15.36
CA LEU A 96 4.35 -14.43 -15.42
C LEU A 96 4.42 -15.95 -15.48
N SER A 97 3.41 -16.60 -14.89
CA SER A 97 3.33 -18.06 -14.84
C SER A 97 3.42 -18.70 -16.22
N GLY A 98 4.32 -19.67 -16.36
CA GLY A 98 4.54 -20.40 -17.61
C GLY A 98 5.18 -19.57 -18.73
N ARG A 99 5.69 -18.36 -18.42
CA ARG A 99 6.45 -17.54 -19.38
C ARG A 99 7.91 -17.45 -18.99
N THR A 100 8.76 -17.30 -20.00
CA THR A 100 10.17 -16.99 -19.80
C THR A 100 10.40 -15.50 -19.98
N GLY A 101 11.16 -14.89 -19.07
CA GLY A 101 11.61 -13.51 -19.17
C GLY A 101 10.93 -12.55 -18.19
N TRP A 102 11.69 -11.53 -17.80
CA TRP A 102 11.26 -10.50 -16.88
C TRP A 102 10.55 -9.36 -17.61
N LEU A 103 9.42 -8.94 -17.07
CA LEU A 103 8.63 -7.81 -17.56
C LEU A 103 8.74 -6.64 -16.60
N PRO A 104 9.06 -5.42 -17.08
CA PRO A 104 9.05 -4.25 -16.23
C PRO A 104 7.62 -3.87 -15.87
N THR A 105 7.39 -3.54 -14.60
CA THR A 105 6.11 -2.97 -14.17
C THR A 105 6.12 -1.43 -14.28
N ASN A 106 5.00 -0.80 -13.96
CA ASN A 106 4.91 0.64 -13.72
C ASN A 106 5.03 1.00 -12.23
N VAL A 107 5.58 0.10 -11.41
CA VAL A 107 5.73 0.28 -9.97
C VAL A 107 7.18 0.57 -9.64
N ASP A 108 7.45 1.80 -9.25
CA ASP A 108 8.75 2.25 -8.76
C ASP A 108 8.70 2.44 -7.24
N LEU A 109 9.74 1.96 -6.55
CA LEU A 109 9.92 2.14 -5.11
C LEU A 109 10.92 3.26 -4.83
N THR A 110 10.62 4.12 -3.88
CA THR A 110 11.66 4.98 -3.29
C THR A 110 12.64 4.14 -2.49
N GLU A 111 13.77 4.73 -2.11
CA GLU A 111 14.71 4.04 -1.22
C GLU A 111 14.09 3.72 0.15
N GLU A 112 13.25 4.62 0.67
CA GLU A 112 12.52 4.41 1.91
C GLU A 112 11.53 3.24 1.77
N GLU A 113 10.71 3.25 0.71
CA GLU A 113 9.73 2.18 0.46
C GLU A 113 10.41 0.81 0.28
N ALA A 114 11.57 0.76 -0.37
CA ALA A 114 12.34 -0.47 -0.52
C ALA A 114 12.91 -0.96 0.82
N ARG A 115 13.38 -0.06 1.69
CA ARG A 115 13.88 -0.42 3.03
C ARG A 115 12.75 -0.92 3.93
N GLU A 116 11.63 -0.19 3.99
CA GLU A 116 10.43 -0.59 4.72
C GLU A 116 9.92 -1.96 4.29
N LEU A 117 9.92 -2.22 2.98
CA LEU A 117 9.53 -3.52 2.42
C LEU A 117 10.42 -4.65 2.95
N VAL A 118 11.74 -4.48 2.92
CA VAL A 118 12.69 -5.50 3.39
C VAL A 118 12.48 -5.78 4.88
N LEU A 119 12.35 -4.74 5.70
CA LEU A 119 12.10 -4.90 7.15
C LEU A 119 10.80 -5.66 7.41
N LYS A 120 9.72 -5.29 6.71
CA LYS A 120 8.42 -5.95 6.88
C LYS A 120 8.43 -7.41 6.41
N MET A 121 9.16 -7.71 5.33
CA MET A 121 9.33 -9.09 4.88
C MET A 121 10.16 -9.91 5.87
N ASP A 122 11.21 -9.33 6.46
CA ASP A 122 12.02 -9.97 7.50
C ASP A 122 11.15 -10.32 8.72
N GLU A 123 10.34 -9.37 9.20
CA GLU A 123 9.38 -9.60 10.30
C GLU A 123 8.35 -10.70 9.99
N LEU A 124 7.94 -10.86 8.72
CA LEU A 124 6.98 -11.90 8.32
C LEU A 124 7.63 -13.28 8.14
N CYS A 125 8.94 -13.34 7.90
CA CYS A 125 9.66 -14.58 7.63
C CYS A 125 10.49 -15.09 8.82
N GLY A 126 10.76 -14.24 9.82
CA GLY A 126 11.45 -14.57 11.06
C GLY A 126 10.55 -15.22 12.10
#